data_AF-A0A517Y7I7-F1
#
_entry.id   AF-A0A517Y7I7-F1
#
_cell.length_a   1.000
_cell.length_b   1.000
_cell.length_c   1.000
_cell.angle_alpha   90.00
_cell.angle_beta   90.00
_cell.angle_gamma   90.00
#
_symmetry.space_group_name_H-M   'P 1'
#
loop_
_entity.id
_entity.type
_entity.pdbx_description
1 polymer ?
#
loop_
_entity_poly.entity_id
_entity_poly.type
_entity_poly.pdbx_seq_one_letter_code
_entity_poly.pdbx_strand_id
1 'polypeptide(L)'
;MHRAFLFVVCVVCLPCVGGCVIPYVYPKLDYTQALQLDAPVGEVRVFRVDSVQSKLDFSRSERETLAEIPVSETGQVATQIKPSLPVGVYLFMGALNYDYRSSASLALRAYRPGFELVEIDSLEQVDHIAWTPAYDLEAQERALDSLLPLAMHGDAEPQVTLEVGSSSPAHRAAILFGAAEYLRIATIADSPDAQTRLHEKARKLREWAKE
;
A
#
# COMPACT_ATOMS: atom_id res chain seq x y z
N MET A 1 34.74 -50.51 -18.78
CA MET A 1 34.06 -50.24 -17.49
C MET A 1 34.01 -48.76 -17.08
N HIS A 2 35.00 -47.91 -17.37
CA HIS A 2 34.97 -46.47 -16.99
C HIS A 2 33.82 -45.63 -17.62
N ARG A 3 33.37 -45.94 -18.85
CA ARG A 3 32.30 -45.18 -19.52
C ARG A 3 30.92 -45.35 -18.88
N ALA A 4 30.63 -46.52 -18.30
CA ALA A 4 29.36 -46.79 -17.64
C ALA A 4 29.26 -46.07 -16.28
N PHE A 5 30.38 -45.99 -15.54
CA PHE A 5 30.44 -45.30 -14.25
C PHE A 5 30.24 -43.79 -14.42
N LEU A 6 30.86 -43.18 -15.44
CA LEU A 6 30.69 -41.75 -15.73
C LEU A 6 29.23 -41.40 -16.08
N PHE A 7 28.53 -42.28 -16.81
CA PHE A 7 27.14 -42.06 -17.20
C PHE A 7 26.18 -42.14 -16.00
N VAL A 8 26.41 -43.07 -15.08
CA VAL A 8 25.63 -43.19 -13.83
C VAL A 8 25.84 -41.99 -12.92
N VAL A 9 27.09 -41.51 -12.77
CA VAL A 9 27.37 -40.30 -11.98
C VAL A 9 26.68 -39.07 -12.60
N CYS A 10 26.73 -38.87 -13.92
CA CYS A 10 26.06 -37.74 -14.57
C CYS A 10 24.52 -37.80 -14.40
N VAL A 11 23.90 -38.97 -14.54
CA VAL A 11 22.44 -39.13 -14.40
C VAL A 11 21.98 -38.95 -12.95
N VAL A 12 22.79 -39.37 -11.97
CA VAL A 12 22.49 -39.16 -10.54
C VAL A 12 22.77 -37.72 -10.09
N CYS A 13 23.73 -37.03 -10.70
CA CYS A 13 24.00 -35.62 -10.42
C CYS A 13 23.05 -34.65 -11.13
N LEU A 14 22.45 -35.03 -12.26
CA LEU A 14 21.47 -34.22 -13.02
C LEU A 14 20.32 -33.63 -12.17
N PRO A 15 19.67 -34.37 -11.24
CA PRO A 15 18.69 -33.78 -10.32
C PRO A 15 19.30 -32.82 -9.28
N CYS A 16 20.60 -32.96 -8.95
CA CYS A 16 21.29 -32.04 -8.05
C CYS A 16 21.72 -30.73 -8.76
N VAL A 17 21.82 -30.72 -10.10
CA VAL A 17 22.08 -29.49 -10.88
C VAL A 17 20.78 -28.72 -11.16
N GLY A 18 19.62 -29.37 -11.11
CA GLY A 18 18.31 -28.76 -11.39
C GLY A 18 17.81 -27.75 -10.36
N GLY A 19 18.50 -27.63 -9.23
CA GLY A 19 18.13 -26.75 -8.14
C GLY A 19 17.02 -27.28 -7.23
N CYS A 20 16.81 -26.63 -6.08
CA CYS A 20 15.78 -26.97 -5.11
C CYS A 20 14.66 -25.91 -5.12
N VAL A 21 13.41 -26.36 -5.13
CA VAL A 21 12.23 -25.50 -4.96
C VAL A 21 11.73 -25.67 -3.53
N ILE A 22 11.83 -24.62 -2.73
CA ILE A 22 11.49 -24.65 -1.31
C ILE A 22 10.27 -23.75 -1.10
N PRO A 23 9.03 -24.29 -1.09
CA PRO A 23 7.86 -23.52 -0.74
C PRO A 23 7.86 -23.21 0.75
N TYR A 24 7.38 -22.03 1.12
CA TYR A 24 7.20 -21.67 2.51
C TYR A 24 5.89 -20.91 2.73
N VAL A 25 5.34 -21.10 3.92
CA VAL A 25 4.14 -20.43 4.39
C VAL A 25 4.26 -20.26 5.90
N TYR A 26 3.91 -19.09 6.42
CA TYR A 26 3.94 -18.84 7.85
C TYR A 26 2.81 -17.89 8.25
N PRO A 27 2.21 -18.04 9.44
CA PRO A 27 1.25 -17.07 9.93
C PRO A 27 1.96 -15.75 10.24
N LYS A 28 1.33 -14.64 9.88
CA LYS A 28 1.76 -13.28 10.23
C LYS A 28 0.61 -12.54 10.88
N LEU A 29 0.91 -11.81 11.95
CA LEU A 29 -0.05 -10.94 12.61
C LEU A 29 0.45 -9.50 12.50
N ASP A 30 -0.29 -8.67 11.78
CA ASP A 30 -0.07 -7.23 11.78
C ASP A 30 -1.03 -6.56 12.77
N TYR A 31 -0.54 -5.56 13.51
CA TYR A 31 -1.36 -4.80 14.46
C TYR A 31 -0.95 -3.33 14.49
N THR A 32 -1.92 -2.45 14.70
CA THR A 32 -1.67 -1.05 15.09
C THR A 32 -2.36 -0.79 16.42
N GLN A 33 -1.68 -0.09 17.33
CA GLN A 33 -2.23 0.18 18.66
C GLN A 33 -3.38 1.18 18.59
N ALA A 34 -4.17 1.26 19.65
CA ALA A 34 -5.14 2.33 19.80
C ALA A 34 -4.41 3.68 19.80
N LEU A 35 -4.97 4.66 19.09
CA LEU A 35 -4.31 5.93 18.83
C LEU A 35 -5.19 7.07 19.33
N GLN A 36 -4.59 8.01 20.05
CA GLN A 36 -5.23 9.26 20.44
C GLN A 36 -4.87 10.33 19.40
N LEU A 37 -5.87 10.93 18.76
CA LEU A 37 -5.64 12.01 17.81
C LEU A 37 -5.54 13.34 18.56
N ASP A 38 -4.40 14.03 18.42
CA ASP A 38 -4.18 15.36 18.98
C ASP A 38 -4.73 16.47 18.07
N ALA A 39 -5.99 16.32 17.64
CA ALA A 39 -6.66 17.26 16.75
C ALA A 39 -8.17 17.31 17.02
N PRO A 40 -8.87 18.39 16.61
CA PRO A 40 -10.32 18.49 16.75
C PRO A 40 -11.03 17.32 16.07
N VAL A 41 -11.99 16.72 16.79
CA VAL A 41 -12.80 15.62 16.27
C VAL A 41 -13.60 16.09 15.06
N GLY A 42 -13.54 15.33 13.97
CA GLY A 42 -14.19 15.65 12.69
C GLY A 42 -13.29 16.34 11.67
N GLU A 43 -12.11 16.86 12.06
CA GLU A 43 -11.11 17.38 11.11
C GLU A 43 -10.19 16.28 10.57
N VAL A 44 -10.00 15.21 11.34
CA VAL A 44 -9.12 14.09 10.98
C VAL A 44 -9.94 12.92 10.48
N ARG A 45 -9.52 12.37 9.34
CA ARG A 45 -9.99 11.08 8.84
C ARG A 45 -8.87 10.07 8.91
N VAL A 46 -9.18 8.89 9.41
CA VAL A 46 -8.20 7.81 9.56
C VAL A 46 -8.60 6.68 8.65
N PHE A 47 -7.65 6.22 7.85
CA PHE A 47 -7.84 5.14 6.89
C PHE A 47 -7.00 3.95 7.31
N ARG A 48 -7.65 2.79 7.41
CA ARG A 48 -6.97 1.51 7.37
C ARG A 48 -6.46 1.29 5.96
N VAL A 49 -5.17 1.01 5.81
CA VAL A 49 -4.55 0.65 4.54
C VAL A 49 -4.14 -0.81 4.62
N ASP A 50 -4.75 -1.61 3.77
CA ASP A 50 -4.46 -3.03 3.63
C ASP A 50 -3.68 -3.22 2.33
N SER A 51 -2.38 -3.48 2.44
CA SER A 51 -1.51 -3.71 1.28
C SER A 51 -1.24 -5.20 1.06
N VAL A 52 -1.13 -5.60 -0.19
CA VAL A 52 -0.64 -6.92 -0.63
C VAL A 52 0.55 -6.70 -1.54
N GLN A 53 1.73 -7.07 -1.06
CA GLN A 53 2.97 -6.99 -1.79
C GLN A 53 3.29 -8.34 -2.42
N SER A 54 3.59 -8.36 -3.72
CA SER A 54 4.24 -9.47 -4.40
C SER A 54 5.64 -9.03 -4.82
N LYS A 55 6.66 -9.76 -4.37
CA LYS A 55 8.06 -9.49 -4.67
C LYS A 55 8.66 -10.67 -5.43
N LEU A 56 9.24 -10.37 -6.58
CA LEU A 56 10.20 -11.17 -7.32
C LEU A 56 11.51 -10.35 -7.35
N ASP A 57 12.70 -10.95 -7.41
CA ASP A 57 13.97 -10.21 -7.22
C ASP A 57 14.16 -8.95 -8.09
N PHE A 58 13.47 -8.85 -9.23
CA PHE A 58 13.52 -7.69 -10.13
C PHE A 58 12.20 -6.91 -10.25
N SER A 59 11.14 -7.35 -9.57
CA SER A 59 9.86 -6.65 -9.60
C SER A 59 9.15 -6.67 -8.25
N ARG A 60 8.69 -5.51 -7.84
CA ARG A 60 7.80 -5.34 -6.70
C ARG A 60 6.49 -4.79 -7.24
N SER A 61 5.40 -5.51 -7.00
CA SER A 61 4.06 -4.97 -7.16
C SER A 61 3.38 -4.95 -5.81
N GLU A 62 2.71 -3.85 -5.52
CA GLU A 62 1.97 -3.65 -4.29
C GLU A 62 0.57 -3.16 -4.64
N ARG A 63 -0.43 -3.76 -4.00
CA ARG A 63 -1.82 -3.38 -4.18
C ARG A 63 -2.39 -2.93 -2.86
N GLU A 64 -3.04 -1.78 -2.84
CA GLU A 64 -3.60 -1.19 -1.64
C GLU A 64 -5.12 -1.11 -1.70
N THR A 65 -5.75 -1.39 -0.57
CA THR A 65 -7.16 -1.09 -0.32
C THR A 65 -7.26 -0.19 0.90
N LEU A 66 -8.22 0.73 0.89
CA LEU A 66 -8.46 1.67 1.98
C LEU A 66 -9.82 1.43 2.61
N ALA A 67 -9.95 1.64 3.91
CA ALA A 67 -11.23 1.74 4.59
C ALA A 67 -11.17 2.82 5.66
N GLU A 68 -12.11 3.76 5.67
CA GLU A 68 -12.20 4.76 6.74
C GLU A 68 -12.55 4.07 8.06
N ILE A 69 -11.77 4.34 9.11
CA ILE A 69 -12.01 3.88 10.47
C ILE A 69 -12.73 5.00 11.22
N PRO A 70 -13.86 4.71 11.90
CA PRO A 70 -14.53 5.72 12.69
C PRO A 70 -13.64 6.18 13.85
N VAL A 71 -13.50 7.50 13.97
CA VAL A 71 -12.88 8.15 15.13
C VAL A 71 -13.96 8.36 16.18
N SER A 72 -13.69 7.94 17.42
CA SER A 72 -14.62 8.19 18.54
C SER A 72 -14.78 9.69 18.85
N GLU A 73 -15.81 10.04 19.61
CA GLU A 73 -16.05 11.42 20.06
C GLU A 73 -14.92 11.99 20.93
N THR A 74 -14.07 11.13 21.50
CA THR A 74 -12.88 11.53 22.27
C THR A 74 -11.62 11.58 21.43
N GLY A 75 -11.71 11.43 20.10
CA GLY A 75 -10.55 11.43 19.21
C GLY A 75 -9.74 10.13 19.24
N GLN A 76 -10.28 9.04 19.79
CA GLN A 76 -9.59 7.74 19.81
C GLN A 76 -9.92 6.91 18.56
N VAL A 77 -8.89 6.29 18.01
CA VAL A 77 -8.97 5.24 16.99
C VAL A 77 -8.72 3.90 17.66
N ALA A 78 -9.61 2.93 17.46
CA ALA A 78 -9.45 1.60 18.05
C ALA A 78 -8.30 0.83 17.39
N THR A 79 -7.67 -0.06 18.16
CA THR A 79 -6.66 -1.03 17.69
C THR A 79 -7.14 -1.76 16.44
N GLN A 80 -6.28 -1.84 15.42
CA GLN A 80 -6.53 -2.63 14.22
C GLN A 80 -5.66 -3.88 14.21
N ILE A 81 -6.22 -4.99 13.74
CA ILE A 81 -5.53 -6.28 13.65
C ILE A 81 -5.80 -6.89 12.28
N LYS A 82 -4.76 -7.45 11.66
CA LYS A 82 -4.85 -8.19 10.40
C LYS A 82 -4.05 -9.49 10.49
N PRO A 83 -4.71 -10.64 10.71
CA PRO A 83 -4.08 -11.92 10.48
C PRO A 83 -3.86 -12.11 8.98
N SER A 84 -2.68 -12.60 8.59
CA SER A 84 -2.37 -12.94 7.21
C SER A 84 -1.50 -14.18 7.13
N LEU A 85 -1.37 -14.71 5.92
CA LEU A 85 -0.59 -15.91 5.64
C LEU A 85 0.36 -15.63 4.46
N PRO A 86 1.53 -15.00 4.71
CA PRO A 86 2.54 -14.87 3.68
C PRO A 86 2.92 -16.22 3.08
N VAL A 87 3.04 -16.25 1.76
CA VAL A 87 3.39 -17.43 0.97
C VAL A 87 4.54 -17.10 0.03
N GLY A 88 5.42 -18.06 -0.22
CA GLY A 88 6.50 -17.86 -1.16
C GLY A 88 7.16 -19.16 -1.60
N VAL A 89 8.06 -19.02 -2.56
CA VAL A 89 8.87 -20.10 -3.12
C VAL A 89 10.28 -19.57 -3.29
N TYR A 90 11.23 -20.27 -2.66
CA TYR A 90 12.65 -20.04 -2.86
C TYR A 90 13.19 -21.04 -3.88
N LEU A 91 13.76 -20.55 -4.98
CA LEU A 91 14.38 -21.34 -6.05
C LEU A 91 15.90 -21.30 -5.86
N PHE A 92 16.50 -22.41 -5.45
CA PHE A 92 17.94 -22.55 -5.28
C PHE A 92 18.55 -23.22 -6.51
N MET A 93 19.04 -22.48 -7.51
CA MET A 93 19.62 -23.02 -8.75
C MET A 93 21.15 -22.83 -8.81
N GLY A 94 21.86 -23.35 -7.80
CA GLY A 94 23.33 -23.31 -7.74
C GLY A 94 23.90 -21.89 -7.67
N ALA A 95 24.17 -21.27 -8.83
CA ALA A 95 24.68 -19.90 -8.94
C ALA A 95 23.58 -18.83 -8.93
N LEU A 96 22.33 -19.19 -9.23
CA LEU A 96 21.18 -18.27 -9.24
C LEU A 96 20.21 -18.68 -8.15
N ASN A 97 19.86 -17.75 -7.27
CA ASN A 97 18.83 -17.94 -6.27
C ASN A 97 17.72 -16.93 -6.53
N TYR A 98 16.46 -17.38 -6.52
CA TYR A 98 15.31 -16.50 -6.67
C TYR A 98 14.35 -16.64 -5.50
N ASP A 99 13.89 -15.52 -4.95
CA ASP A 99 12.81 -15.49 -3.95
C ASP A 99 11.55 -14.85 -4.56
N TYR A 100 10.49 -15.64 -4.65
CA TYR A 100 9.15 -15.12 -4.93
C TYR A 100 8.33 -15.17 -3.65
N ARG A 101 7.78 -14.03 -3.23
CA ARG A 101 6.94 -13.97 -2.03
C ARG A 101 5.76 -13.04 -2.21
N SER A 102 4.63 -13.43 -1.63
CA SER A 102 3.44 -12.59 -1.46
C SER A 102 3.16 -12.44 0.02
N SER A 103 3.02 -11.19 0.48
CA SER A 103 2.75 -10.88 1.88
C SER A 103 1.76 -9.73 1.98
N ALA A 104 0.86 -9.82 2.94
CA ALA A 104 -0.01 -8.70 3.29
C ALA A 104 0.61 -7.88 4.43
N SER A 105 0.28 -6.59 4.47
CA SER A 105 0.58 -5.66 5.55
C SER A 105 -0.65 -4.82 5.90
N LEU A 106 -0.56 -4.13 7.03
CA LEU A 106 -1.55 -3.21 7.56
C LEU A 106 -0.83 -1.92 7.94
N ALA A 107 -1.38 -0.77 7.57
CA ALA A 107 -0.96 0.53 8.06
C ALA A 107 -2.20 1.39 8.40
N LEU A 108 -2.00 2.45 9.17
CA LEU A 108 -2.98 3.52 9.35
C LEU A 108 -2.47 4.78 8.67
N ARG A 109 -3.31 5.44 7.88
CA ARG A 109 -3.04 6.77 7.32
C ARG A 109 -4.02 7.77 7.91
N ALA A 110 -3.52 8.74 8.67
CA ALA A 110 -4.31 9.81 9.24
C ALA A 110 -4.17 11.08 8.39
N TYR A 111 -5.29 11.52 7.84
CA TYR A 111 -5.40 12.68 6.95
C TYR A 111 -6.12 13.83 7.66
N ARG A 112 -5.53 15.02 7.58
CA ARG A 112 -6.13 16.27 8.05
C ARG A 112 -5.91 17.37 7.00
N PRO A 113 -6.97 18.04 6.52
CA PRO A 113 -6.83 19.12 5.54
C PRO A 113 -5.83 20.20 6.00
N GLY A 114 -4.89 20.58 5.14
CA GLY A 114 -3.85 21.57 5.44
C GLY A 114 -2.63 21.05 6.21
N PHE A 115 -2.53 19.74 6.41
CA PHE A 115 -1.39 19.08 7.04
C PHE A 115 -0.83 17.97 6.15
N GLU A 116 0.40 17.57 6.42
CA GLU A 116 1.01 16.39 5.82
C GLU A 116 0.28 15.12 6.26
N LEU A 117 0.31 14.09 5.40
CA LEU A 117 -0.25 12.79 5.72
C LEU A 117 0.64 12.09 6.74
N VAL A 118 0.02 11.52 7.78
CA VAL A 118 0.72 10.72 8.78
C VAL A 118 0.42 9.25 8.51
N GLU A 119 1.47 8.47 8.23
CA GLU A 119 1.39 7.02 8.09
C GLU A 119 1.97 6.36 9.33
N ILE A 120 1.28 5.34 9.84
CA ILE A 120 1.66 4.58 11.03
C ILE A 120 1.70 3.12 10.61
N ASP A 121 2.89 2.53 10.64
CA ASP A 121 3.11 1.17 10.24
C ASP A 121 2.63 0.16 11.29
N SER A 122 2.41 -1.08 10.85
CA SER A 122 2.20 -2.21 11.75
C SER A 122 3.36 -2.32 12.77
N LEU A 123 3.01 -2.55 14.03
CA LEU A 123 3.92 -2.64 15.19
C LEU A 123 4.58 -1.33 15.62
N GLU A 124 4.40 -0.23 14.88
CA GLU A 124 4.91 1.08 15.26
C GLU A 124 4.20 1.59 16.52
N GLN A 125 4.97 2.18 17.43
CA GLN A 125 4.45 2.78 18.66
C GLN A 125 4.47 4.30 18.50
N VAL A 126 3.28 4.88 18.39
CA VAL A 126 3.08 6.33 18.26
C VAL A 126 2.30 6.80 19.47
N ASP A 127 2.98 7.51 20.37
CA ASP A 127 2.34 8.06 21.57
C ASP A 127 1.43 9.26 21.24
N HIS A 128 1.85 10.08 20.26
CA HIS A 128 1.17 11.30 19.83
C HIS A 128 1.45 11.56 18.34
N ILE A 129 0.50 12.17 17.64
CA ILE A 129 0.69 12.56 16.24
C ILE A 129 1.25 13.97 16.16
N ALA A 130 2.46 14.11 15.63
CA ALA A 130 3.02 15.40 15.27
C ALA A 130 2.46 15.89 13.93
N TRP A 131 1.51 16.83 13.97
CA TRP A 131 0.92 17.40 12.77
C TRP A 131 1.82 18.44 12.12
N THR A 132 2.44 18.10 10.99
CA THR A 132 3.22 19.04 10.17
C THR A 132 2.32 19.79 9.20
N PRO A 133 2.29 21.14 9.20
CA PRO A 133 1.46 21.90 8.26
C PRO A 133 1.93 21.75 6.80
N ALA A 134 0.97 21.57 5.89
CA ALA A 134 1.17 21.58 4.43
C ALA A 134 0.79 22.96 3.88
N TYR A 135 1.74 23.90 3.95
CA TYR A 135 1.49 25.33 3.71
C TYR A 135 1.09 25.68 2.27
N ASP A 136 1.59 24.92 1.30
CA ASP A 136 1.36 25.19 -0.11
C ASP A 136 0.45 24.12 -0.75
N LEU A 137 -0.06 24.47 -1.93
CA LEU A 137 -0.95 23.62 -2.71
C LEU A 137 -0.27 22.28 -3.07
N GLU A 138 1.04 22.30 -3.32
CA GLU A 138 1.81 21.13 -3.72
C GLU A 138 1.92 20.12 -2.56
N ALA A 139 2.18 20.58 -1.34
CA ALA A 139 2.23 19.76 -0.14
C ALA A 139 0.87 19.14 0.19
N GLN A 140 -0.23 19.90 0.03
CA GLN A 140 -1.58 19.35 0.21
C GLN A 140 -1.94 18.31 -0.87
N GLU A 141 -1.57 18.57 -2.12
CA GLU A 141 -1.72 17.61 -3.22
C GLU A 141 -0.88 16.35 -2.96
N ARG A 142 0.37 16.50 -2.51
CA ARG A 142 1.26 15.39 -2.16
C ARG A 142 0.69 14.54 -1.03
N ALA A 143 0.11 15.15 0.00
CA ALA A 143 -0.55 14.42 1.08
C ALA A 143 -1.71 13.54 0.55
N LEU A 144 -2.48 14.03 -0.43
CA LEU A 144 -3.50 13.22 -1.09
C LEU A 144 -2.92 12.16 -2.02
N ASP A 145 -1.87 12.48 -2.78
CA ASP A 145 -1.19 11.52 -3.67
C ASP A 145 -0.57 10.37 -2.86
N SER A 146 -0.07 10.65 -1.65
CA SER A 146 0.39 9.63 -0.70
C SER A 146 -0.76 8.82 -0.10
N LEU A 147 -1.92 9.43 0.14
CA LEU A 147 -3.10 8.72 0.63
C LEU A 147 -3.68 7.80 -0.46
N LEU A 148 -3.68 8.27 -1.70
CA LEU A 148 -4.31 7.67 -2.87
C LEU A 148 -3.28 7.61 -4.01
N PRO A 149 -2.40 6.60 -4.02
CA PRO A 149 -1.36 6.48 -5.04
C PRO A 149 -1.97 6.29 -6.43
N LEU A 150 -2.15 7.42 -7.12
CA LEU A 150 -2.68 7.50 -8.47
C LEU A 150 -1.53 7.24 -9.45
N ALA A 151 -1.61 6.12 -10.16
CA ALA A 151 -0.77 5.83 -11.31
C ALA A 151 -1.00 6.87 -12.42
N MET A 152 -0.25 7.97 -12.48
CA MET A 152 -0.38 8.95 -13.56
C MET A 152 0.33 8.44 -14.81
N HIS A 153 -0.25 8.72 -16.00
CA HIS A 153 0.30 8.24 -17.27
C HIS A 153 1.70 8.83 -17.51
N GLY A 154 2.71 7.98 -17.63
CA GLY A 154 4.09 8.39 -17.95
C GLY A 154 5.12 7.94 -16.92
N ASP A 155 4.68 7.56 -15.72
CA ASP A 155 5.57 6.97 -14.73
C ASP A 155 5.88 5.51 -15.13
N ALA A 156 7.16 5.12 -15.04
CA ALA A 156 7.54 3.71 -15.11
C ALA A 156 6.70 2.96 -14.07
N GLU A 157 6.03 1.87 -14.46
CA GLU A 157 4.91 1.25 -13.73
C GLU A 157 4.97 1.47 -12.20
N PRO A 158 3.94 2.10 -11.61
CA PRO A 158 3.97 2.45 -10.21
C PRO A 158 4.11 1.20 -9.36
N GLN A 159 5.06 1.22 -8.43
CA GLN A 159 5.30 0.09 -7.53
C GLN A 159 4.11 -0.19 -6.61
N VAL A 160 3.25 0.81 -6.40
CA VAL A 160 2.05 0.75 -5.57
C VAL A 160 0.84 1.15 -6.41
N THR A 161 -0.15 0.27 -6.48
CA THR A 161 -1.39 0.47 -7.23
C THR A 161 -2.57 0.41 -6.27
N LEU A 162 -3.38 1.47 -6.25
CA LEU A 162 -4.66 1.44 -5.58
C LEU A 162 -5.62 0.50 -6.32
N GLU A 163 -6.30 -0.40 -5.60
CA GLU A 163 -7.36 -1.22 -6.19
C GLU A 163 -8.55 -0.35 -6.63
N VAL A 164 -9.37 -0.87 -7.56
CA VAL A 164 -10.61 -0.22 -7.97
C VAL A 164 -11.74 -0.48 -6.95
N GLY A 165 -12.71 0.44 -6.90
CA GLY A 165 -13.67 0.55 -5.82
C GLY A 165 -14.80 -0.48 -5.81
N SER A 166 -15.06 -1.23 -6.89
CA SER A 166 -16.21 -2.15 -6.97
C SER A 166 -16.18 -3.27 -5.96
N SER A 167 -15.00 -3.66 -5.49
CA SER A 167 -14.82 -4.81 -4.62
C SER A 167 -15.27 -4.55 -3.17
N SER A 168 -15.33 -3.30 -2.71
CA SER A 168 -15.62 -2.96 -1.31
C SER A 168 -16.33 -1.59 -1.18
N PRO A 169 -17.52 -1.52 -0.56
CA PRO A 169 -18.20 -0.25 -0.30
C PRO A 169 -17.37 0.74 0.54
N ALA A 170 -16.60 0.24 1.50
CA ALA A 170 -15.73 1.07 2.33
C ALA A 170 -14.57 1.66 1.52
N HIS A 171 -13.99 0.86 0.62
CA HIS A 171 -12.93 1.31 -0.27
C HIS A 171 -13.43 2.33 -1.28
N ARG A 172 -14.59 2.05 -1.89
CA ARG A 172 -15.29 2.99 -2.75
C ARG A 172 -15.56 4.33 -2.06
N ALA A 173 -15.99 4.31 -0.80
CA ALA A 173 -16.23 5.52 -0.02
C ALA A 173 -14.93 6.32 0.20
N ALA A 174 -13.82 5.65 0.52
CA ALA A 174 -12.51 6.30 0.66
C ALA A 174 -12.02 6.93 -0.66
N ILE A 175 -12.19 6.25 -1.79
CA ILE A 175 -11.87 6.78 -3.13
C ILE A 175 -12.71 8.03 -3.44
N LEU A 176 -14.02 7.98 -3.16
CA LEU A 176 -14.93 9.12 -3.38
C LEU A 176 -14.61 10.31 -2.46
N PHE A 177 -14.20 10.05 -1.22
CA PHE A 177 -13.67 11.07 -0.33
C PHE A 177 -12.45 11.75 -0.96
N GLY A 178 -11.48 10.98 -1.43
CA GLY A 178 -10.31 11.48 -2.15
C GLY A 178 -10.66 12.41 -3.32
N ALA A 179 -11.61 11.97 -4.15
CA ALA A 179 -12.09 12.76 -5.27
C ALA A 179 -12.71 14.10 -4.82
N ALA A 180 -13.47 14.10 -3.73
CA ALA A 180 -14.05 15.32 -3.17
C ALA A 180 -12.96 16.26 -2.64
N GLU A 181 -11.90 15.71 -2.05
CA GLU A 181 -10.82 16.49 -1.45
C GLU A 181 -9.92 17.14 -2.50
N TYR A 182 -9.61 16.45 -3.61
CA TYR A 182 -8.97 17.08 -4.76
C TYR A 182 -9.81 18.24 -5.34
N LEU A 183 -11.14 18.12 -5.39
CA LEU A 183 -12.01 19.21 -5.82
C LEU A 183 -11.97 20.38 -4.84
N ARG A 184 -11.94 20.12 -3.52
CA ARG A 184 -11.78 21.17 -2.52
C ARG A 184 -10.47 21.93 -2.73
N ILE A 185 -9.36 21.22 -2.89
CA ILE A 185 -8.05 21.82 -3.14
C ILE A 185 -8.03 22.60 -4.46
N ALA A 186 -8.73 22.13 -5.50
CA ALA A 186 -8.86 22.86 -6.76
C ALA A 186 -9.54 24.23 -6.57
N THR A 187 -10.49 24.38 -5.64
CA THR A 187 -11.16 25.67 -5.40
C THR A 187 -10.25 26.75 -4.81
N ILE A 188 -9.15 26.36 -4.17
CA ILE A 188 -8.17 27.28 -3.57
C ILE A 188 -6.91 27.41 -4.42
N ALA A 189 -6.83 26.72 -5.57
CA ALA A 189 -5.68 26.79 -6.46
C ALA A 189 -5.75 28.07 -7.31
N ASP A 190 -4.67 28.87 -7.30
CA ASP A 190 -4.60 30.13 -8.05
C ASP A 190 -4.34 29.94 -9.55
N SER A 191 -3.76 28.80 -9.95
CA SER A 191 -3.39 28.51 -11.34
C SER A 191 -4.46 27.66 -12.05
N PRO A 192 -4.92 28.06 -13.26
CA PRO A 192 -5.82 27.24 -14.08
C PRO A 192 -5.26 25.84 -14.40
N ASP A 193 -3.94 25.71 -14.54
CA ASP A 193 -3.29 24.43 -14.82
C ASP A 193 -3.37 23.50 -13.61
N ALA A 194 -3.18 24.05 -12.40
CA ALA A 194 -3.32 23.30 -11.16
C ALA A 194 -4.77 22.87 -10.95
N GLN A 195 -5.74 23.76 -11.18
CA GLN A 195 -7.17 23.43 -11.13
C GLN A 195 -7.51 22.28 -12.09
N THR A 196 -7.05 22.36 -13.35
CA THR A 196 -7.30 21.34 -14.37
C THR A 196 -6.73 19.98 -13.94
N ARG A 197 -5.47 19.94 -13.47
CA ARG A 197 -4.82 18.72 -12.98
C ARG A 197 -5.59 18.10 -11.81
N LEU A 198 -5.98 18.90 -10.82
CA LEU A 198 -6.72 18.44 -9.63
C LEU A 198 -8.12 17.92 -10.01
N HIS A 199 -8.81 18.61 -10.93
CA HIS A 199 -10.09 18.13 -11.49
C HIS A 199 -9.94 16.80 -12.22
N GLU A 200 -8.86 16.61 -12.97
CA GLU A 200 -8.58 15.35 -13.67
C GLU A 200 -8.34 14.20 -12.68
N LYS A 201 -7.51 14.41 -11.65
CA LYS A 201 -7.31 13.44 -10.56
C LYS A 201 -8.64 13.05 -9.89
N ALA A 202 -9.47 14.04 -9.55
CA ALA A 202 -10.80 13.81 -8.98
C ALA A 202 -11.73 13.01 -9.91
N ARG A 203 -11.73 13.33 -11.21
CA ARG A 203 -12.52 12.60 -12.21
C ARG A 203 -12.09 11.14 -12.28
N LYS A 204 -10.78 10.89 -12.34
CA LYS A 204 -10.21 9.53 -12.39
C LYS A 204 -10.58 8.69 -11.17
N LEU A 205 -10.47 9.24 -9.96
CA LEU A 205 -10.92 8.54 -8.75
C LEU A 205 -12.42 8.20 -8.79
N ARG A 206 -13.27 9.09 -9.33
CA ARG A 206 -14.70 8.79 -9.51
C ARG A 206 -14.97 7.70 -10.54
N GLU A 207 -14.10 7.51 -11.52
CA GLU A 207 -14.16 6.40 -12.48
C GLU A 207 -13.75 5.10 -11.78
N TRP A 208 -12.63 5.09 -11.07
CA TRP A 208 -12.18 3.95 -10.26
C TRP A 208 -13.18 3.54 -9.19
N ALA A 209 -13.95 4.48 -8.62
CA ALA A 209 -15.01 4.18 -7.66
C ALA A 209 -16.24 3.48 -8.28
N LYS A 210 -16.35 3.38 -9.61
CA LYS A 210 -17.45 2.71 -10.33
C LYS A 210 -17.03 1.36 -10.88
N GLU A 211 -15.77 1.24 -11.31
CA GLU A 211 -15.13 0.01 -11.78
C GLU A 211 -14.92 -0.99 -10.67
#